data_AF-A0A165CAC6-F1
#
_entry.id   AF-A0A165CAC6-F1
#
_cell.length_a   1.000
_cell.length_b   1.000
_cell.length_c   1.000
_cell.angle_alpha   90.00
_cell.angle_beta   90.00
_cell.angle_gamma   90.00
#
_symmetry.space_group_name_H-M   'P 1'
#
loop_
_entity.id
_entity.type
_entity.pdbx_description
1 polymer ?
#
loop_
_entity_poly.entity_id
_entity_poly.type
_entity_poly.pdbx_seq_one_letter_code
_entity_poly.pdbx_strand_id
1 'polypeptide(L)'
;MNFTQYQTHTPGSTLAYIFKGVQTEIVGSVGPSGGNFLIEINGNTKTLSAHRPVVDDDVTLWVAEYLNNYEQYAVSITNLGKNLTILQLNYDVLVPPK
;
A
#
# COMPACT_ATOMS: atom_id res chain seq x y z
N MET A 1 -0.21 4.42 13.81
CA MET A 1 0.80 3.36 13.61
C MET A 1 2.13 4.06 13.41
N ASN A 2 3.20 3.69 14.12
CA ASN A 2 4.54 4.22 13.82
C ASN A 2 5.15 3.38 12.70
N PHE A 3 4.88 3.76 11.46
CA PHE A 3 5.51 3.19 10.27
C PHE A 3 6.51 4.20 9.74
N THR A 4 7.79 3.82 9.64
CA THR A 4 8.83 4.74 9.16
C THR A 4 8.98 4.63 7.65
N GLN A 5 9.25 3.43 7.14
CA GLN A 5 9.45 3.13 5.73
C GLN A 5 9.57 1.61 5.58
N TYR A 6 9.23 1.10 4.41
CA TYR A 6 9.62 -0.23 3.95
C TYR A 6 10.26 -0.14 2.57
N GLN A 7 11.44 -0.73 2.41
CA GLN A 7 12.16 -0.73 1.15
C GLN A 7 12.69 -2.14 0.86
N THR A 8 12.49 -2.61 -0.37
CA THR A 8 12.99 -3.92 -0.81
C THR A 8 13.28 -3.94 -2.30
N HIS A 9 14.22 -4.80 -2.70
CA HIS A 9 14.48 -5.18 -4.10
C HIS A 9 14.29 -6.69 -4.32
N THR A 10 13.90 -7.43 -3.29
CA THR A 10 13.80 -8.88 -3.28
C THR A 10 12.40 -9.32 -3.72
N PRO A 11 12.26 -10.05 -4.85
CA PRO A 11 10.98 -10.63 -5.24
C PRO A 11 10.43 -11.56 -4.15
N GLY A 12 9.13 -11.49 -3.90
CA GLY A 12 8.44 -12.25 -2.87
C GLY A 12 8.52 -11.66 -1.45
N SER A 13 9.29 -10.58 -1.22
CA SER A 13 9.24 -9.90 0.08
C SER A 13 7.90 -9.18 0.26
N THR A 14 7.26 -9.41 1.41
CA THR A 14 5.92 -8.93 1.70
C THR A 14 5.91 -7.99 2.91
N LEU A 15 5.22 -6.86 2.78
CA LEU A 15 4.77 -6.01 3.88
C LEU A 15 3.29 -6.26 4.11
N ALA A 16 2.87 -6.46 5.37
CA ALA A 16 1.47 -6.70 5.70
C ALA A 16 1.03 -5.84 6.88
N TYR A 17 -0.23 -5.42 6.85
CA TYR A 17 -0.88 -4.73 7.96
C TYR A 17 -2.36 -5.07 8.00
N ILE A 18 -2.96 -4.79 9.15
CA ILE A 18 -4.37 -4.99 9.37
C ILE A 18 -4.95 -3.66 9.87
N PHE A 19 -6.08 -3.26 9.33
CA PHE A 19 -6.80 -2.08 9.79
C PHE A 19 -8.30 -2.36 9.90
N LYS A 20 -9.00 -1.47 10.59
CA LYS A 20 -10.46 -1.44 10.67
C LYS A 20 -10.88 0.00 10.39
N GLY A 21 -11.62 0.21 9.31
CA GLY A 21 -11.89 1.53 8.80
C GLY A 21 -12.65 1.49 7.47
N VAL A 22 -12.88 2.67 6.89
CA VAL A 22 -13.66 2.84 5.66
C VAL A 22 -12.79 3.03 4.42
N GLN A 23 -11.51 3.33 4.62
CA GLN A 23 -10.57 3.60 3.55
C GLN A 23 -9.15 3.26 4.00
N THR A 24 -8.31 2.87 3.06
CA THR A 24 -6.86 2.81 3.26
C THR A 24 -6.11 3.27 2.02
N GLU A 25 -4.94 3.87 2.24
CA GLU A 25 -4.06 4.38 1.21
C GLU A 25 -2.63 3.88 1.46
N ILE A 26 -1.96 3.53 0.36
CA ILE A 26 -0.54 3.19 0.35
C ILE A 26 0.19 4.28 -0.45
N VAL A 27 1.15 4.91 0.20
CA VAL A 27 1.99 5.95 -0.39
C VAL A 27 3.43 5.45 -0.47
N GLY A 28 4.09 5.74 -1.58
CA GLY A 28 5.47 5.31 -1.79
C GLY A 28 6.10 5.97 -3.00
N SER A 29 7.33 5.56 -3.28
CA SER A 29 8.15 6.16 -4.33
C SER A 29 7.98 5.45 -5.67
N VAL A 30 8.06 6.23 -6.74
CA VAL A 30 8.02 5.77 -8.14
C VAL A 30 9.24 6.25 -8.90
N GLY A 31 9.62 5.55 -9.96
CA GLY A 31 10.73 5.98 -10.82
C GLY A 31 11.20 4.90 -11.80
N PRO A 32 12.25 5.15 -12.59
CA PRO A 32 12.64 4.23 -13.66
C PRO A 32 13.08 2.84 -13.16
N SER A 33 13.62 2.79 -11.94
CA SER A 33 13.99 1.54 -11.25
C SER A 33 12.81 0.87 -10.53
N GLY A 34 11.63 1.48 -10.52
CA GLY A 34 10.45 0.99 -9.83
C GLY A 34 10.01 -0.37 -10.35
N GLY A 35 9.64 -1.24 -9.41
CA GLY A 35 9.18 -2.60 -9.62
C GLY A 35 7.68 -2.75 -9.78
N ASN A 36 7.26 -3.95 -10.19
CA ASN A 36 5.87 -4.35 -10.05
C ASN A 36 5.64 -4.90 -8.64
N PHE A 37 4.44 -4.72 -8.12
CA PHE A 37 4.04 -5.23 -6.82
C PHE A 37 2.58 -5.70 -6.86
N LEU A 38 2.28 -6.69 -6.04
CA LEU A 38 0.94 -7.21 -5.84
C LEU A 38 0.38 -6.63 -4.56
N ILE A 39 -0.80 -6.04 -4.62
CA ILE A 39 -1.61 -5.74 -3.43
C ILE A 39 -2.70 -6.80 -3.30
N GLU A 40 -2.89 -7.28 -2.09
CA GLU A 40 -4.03 -8.11 -1.71
C GLU A 40 -4.80 -7.44 -0.58
N ILE A 41 -6.13 -7.39 -0.68
CA ILE A 41 -7.04 -7.03 0.40
C ILE A 41 -8.21 -8.01 0.44
N ASN A 42 -8.36 -8.73 1.57
CA ASN A 42 -9.40 -9.76 1.76
C ASN A 42 -9.50 -10.76 0.59
N GLY A 43 -8.35 -11.25 0.10
CA GLY A 43 -8.27 -12.22 -1.00
C GLY A 43 -8.46 -11.64 -2.41
N ASN A 44 -8.82 -10.36 -2.55
CA ASN A 44 -8.83 -9.68 -3.84
C ASN A 44 -7.45 -9.14 -4.14
N THR A 45 -6.92 -9.43 -5.32
CA THR A 45 -5.56 -9.05 -5.70
C THR A 45 -5.53 -8.05 -6.86
N LYS A 46 -4.53 -7.18 -6.86
CA LYS A 46 -4.25 -6.23 -7.94
C LYS A 46 -2.75 -6.05 -8.12
N THR A 47 -2.26 -6.26 -9.33
CA THR A 47 -0.88 -5.97 -9.71
C THR A 47 -0.75 -4.51 -10.15
N LEU A 48 0.26 -3.82 -9.63
CA LEU A 48 0.57 -2.42 -9.90
C LEU A 48 2.05 -2.26 -10.23
N SER A 49 2.42 -1.08 -10.73
CA SER A 49 3.81 -0.75 -11.05
C SER A 49 4.23 0.56 -10.40
N ALA A 50 5.39 0.54 -9.74
CA ALA A 50 6.08 1.73 -9.27
C ALA A 50 6.98 2.35 -10.37
N HIS A 51 6.98 1.77 -11.58
CA HIS A 51 7.76 2.31 -12.69
C HIS A 51 7.15 3.60 -13.24
N ARG A 52 7.97 4.66 -13.31
CA ARG A 52 7.67 5.90 -14.05
C ARG A 52 8.95 6.43 -14.72
N PRO A 53 8.86 7.21 -15.81
CA PRO A 53 10.05 7.80 -16.44
C PRO A 53 10.81 8.81 -15.57
N VAL A 54 10.14 9.37 -14.56
CA VAL A 54 10.67 10.38 -13.64
C VAL A 54 10.49 9.88 -12.21
N VAL A 55 11.43 10.24 -11.33
CA VAL A 55 11.39 9.91 -9.90
C VAL A 55 10.45 10.85 -9.16
N ASP A 56 9.63 10.29 -8.29
CA ASP A 56 8.82 11.02 -7.31
C ASP A 56 8.69 10.14 -6.05
N ASP A 57 8.98 10.71 -4.88
CA ASP A 57 9.09 9.92 -3.66
C ASP A 57 7.76 9.77 -2.93
N ASP A 58 6.82 10.69 -3.12
CA ASP A 58 5.57 10.80 -2.34
C ASP A 58 4.34 10.68 -3.26
N VAL A 59 4.00 9.44 -3.63
CA VAL A 59 2.93 9.15 -4.58
C VAL A 59 1.94 8.15 -3.99
N THR A 60 0.65 8.43 -4.11
CA THR A 60 -0.42 7.45 -3.88
C THR A 60 -0.27 6.30 -4.87
N LEU A 61 0.18 5.14 -4.38
CA LEU A 61 0.35 3.94 -5.17
C LEU A 61 -0.96 3.19 -5.32
N TRP A 62 -1.78 3.20 -4.27
CA TRP A 62 -3.06 2.50 -4.24
C TRP A 62 -3.98 3.05 -3.14
N VAL A 63 -5.28 2.97 -3.42
CA VAL A 63 -6.35 3.31 -2.48
C VAL A 63 -7.45 2.24 -2.55
N ALA A 64 -8.05 1.95 -1.40
CA ALA A 64 -9.34 1.28 -1.31
C ALA A 64 -10.31 2.16 -0.50
N GLU A 65 -11.49 2.40 -1.06
CA GLU A 65 -12.52 3.30 -0.52
C GLU A 65 -13.85 2.54 -0.35
N TYR A 66 -14.80 3.16 0.36
CA TYR A 66 -16.15 2.62 0.59
C TYR A 66 -16.17 1.27 1.31
N LEU A 67 -15.17 1.02 2.17
CA LEU A 67 -15.11 -0.17 3.00
C LEU A 67 -16.05 -0.06 4.21
N ASN A 68 -16.38 -1.18 4.83
CA ASN A 68 -17.22 -1.24 6.01
C ASN A 68 -16.42 -0.89 7.27
N ASN A 69 -16.78 0.22 7.94
CA ASN A 69 -16.12 0.71 9.15
C ASN A 69 -16.04 -0.32 10.30
N TYR A 70 -16.92 -1.33 10.30
CA TYR A 70 -17.00 -2.33 11.36
C TYR A 70 -16.15 -3.58 11.09
N GLU A 71 -15.72 -3.77 9.85
CA GLU A 71 -14.93 -4.92 9.43
C GLU A 71 -13.43 -4.68 9.57
N GLN A 72 -12.70 -5.77 9.73
CA GLN A 72 -11.26 -5.77 9.76
C GLN A 72 -10.74 -6.24 8.40
N TYR A 73 -9.77 -5.52 7.85
CA TYR A 73 -9.19 -5.77 6.54
C TYR A 73 -7.72 -6.12 6.70
N ALA A 74 -7.33 -7.28 6.15
CA ALA A 74 -5.93 -7.66 6.03
C ALA A 74 -5.40 -7.22 4.66
N VAL A 75 -4.33 -6.44 4.67
CA VAL A 75 -3.67 -5.95 3.46
C VAL A 75 -2.26 -6.51 3.40
N SER A 76 -1.87 -7.02 2.23
CA SER A 76 -0.50 -7.40 1.94
C SER A 76 0.01 -6.74 0.65
N ILE A 77 1.29 -6.40 0.65
CA ILE A 77 2.00 -5.77 -0.46
C ILE A 77 3.22 -6.65 -0.74
N THR A 78 3.23 -7.35 -1.86
CA THR A 78 4.29 -8.28 -2.23
C THR A 78 5.10 -7.72 -3.40
N ASN A 79 6.41 -7.60 -3.24
CA ASN A 79 7.29 -7.19 -4.32
C ASN A 79 7.35 -8.29 -5.39
N LEU A 80 7.11 -7.95 -6.65
CA LEU A 80 7.22 -8.88 -7.78
C LEU A 80 8.55 -8.73 -8.54
N GLY A 81 9.37 -7.74 -8.16
CA GLY A 81 10.75 -7.57 -8.63
C GLY A 81 11.14 -6.11 -8.85
N LYS A 82 12.45 -5.83 -8.79
CA LYS A 82 13.05 -4.47 -8.73
C LYS A 82 12.67 -3.70 -7.45
N ASN A 83 12.92 -2.40 -7.43
CA ASN A 83 12.80 -1.57 -6.25
C ASN A 83 11.34 -1.27 -5.91
N LEU A 84 10.96 -1.49 -4.66
CA LEU A 84 9.70 -1.06 -4.06
C LEU A 84 10.01 -0.30 -2.78
N THR A 85 9.46 0.91 -2.66
CA THR A 85 9.54 1.74 -1.46
C THR A 85 8.14 2.15 -1.04
N ILE A 86 7.75 1.80 0.18
CA ILE A 86 6.51 2.24 0.83
C ILE A 86 6.89 3.22 1.94
N LEU A 87 6.36 4.43 1.88
CA LEU A 87 6.64 5.50 2.84
C LEU A 87 5.54 5.63 3.90
N GLN A 88 4.29 5.41 3.51
CA GLN A 88 3.16 5.56 4.44
C GLN A 88 2.08 4.52 4.18
N LEU A 89 1.39 4.16 5.28
CA LEU A 89 0.20 3.32 5.30
C LEU A 89 -0.85 4.08 6.10
N ASN A 90 -1.82 4.65 5.40
CA ASN A 90 -2.86 5.48 6.00
C ASN A 90 -4.20 4.74 5.97
N TYR A 91 -5.05 4.97 6.96
CA TYR A 91 -6.43 4.50 6.94
C TYR A 91 -7.33 5.46 7.71
N ASP A 92 -8.57 5.54 7.26
CA ASP A 92 -9.58 6.40 7.86
C ASP A 92 -10.64 5.57 8.58
N VAL A 93 -11.14 6.12 9.68
CA VAL A 93 -12.23 5.57 10.47
C VAL A 93 -13.37 6.59 10.51
N LEU A 94 -14.62 6.11 10.51
CA LEU A 94 -15.74 7.00 10.79
C LEU A 94 -15.73 7.35 12.27
N VAL A 95 -15.58 8.64 12.55
CA VAL A 95 -15.78 9.18 13.90
C VAL A 95 -17.29 9.36 14.12
N PRO A 96 -17.89 8.79 15.18
CA PRO A 96 -19.28 9.03 15.50
C PRO A 96 -19.55 10.53 15.66
N PRO A 97 -20.70 11.06 15.21
CA PRO A 97 -21.10 12.42 15.55
C PRO A 97 -21.15 12.58 17.08
N LYS A 98 -20.64 13.72 17.58
CA LYS A 98 -20.64 14.08 19.00
C LYS A 98 -22.05 14.30 19.54
#